data_AF-A0A150FUZ5-F1
#
_entry.id   AF-A0A150FUZ5-F1
#
_cell.length_a   1.000
_cell.length_b   1.000
_cell.length_c   1.000
_cell.angle_alpha   90.00
_cell.angle_beta   90.00
_cell.angle_gamma   90.00
#
_symmetry.space_group_name_H-M   'P 1'
#
loop_
_entity.id
_entity.type
_entity.pdbx_description
1 polymer ?
#
loop_
_entity_poly.entity_id
_entity_poly.type
_entity_poly.pdbx_seq_one_letter_code
_entity_poly.pdbx_strand_id
1 'polypeptide(L)'
;MYGIRPYVTWGNVPGPLANVMSDNGCNPKICTYLVAKFGPVTSSNWGKLPADWQQTWIQGSCDSVVKTQCPAVVGYLPTPNEDHNGDDIANGGSTVWATCTGNKGCWGYNSNGWMKTSGVVTNAASGVCFRTKLSSV
;
A
#
# COMPACT_ATOMS: atom_id res chain seq x y z
N MET A 1 -5.85 -3.75 -21.80
CA MET A 1 -5.19 -3.48 -20.51
C MET A 1 -4.27 -2.28 -20.69
N TYR A 2 -4.28 -1.28 -19.80
CA TYR A 2 -3.66 0.04 -20.06
C TYR A 2 -2.13 0.08 -20.04
N GLY A 3 -1.45 -0.97 -19.55
CA GLY A 3 0.02 -1.05 -19.58
C GLY A 3 0.74 -0.08 -18.63
N ILE A 4 0.04 0.45 -17.62
CA ILE A 4 0.56 1.46 -16.69
C ILE A 4 1.68 0.85 -15.83
N ARG A 5 2.87 1.43 -15.94
CA ARG A 5 4.02 1.23 -15.05
C ARG A 5 4.51 2.60 -14.63
N PRO A 6 4.06 3.13 -13.47
CA PRO A 6 4.50 4.44 -13.01
C PRO A 6 6.01 4.58 -13.05
N TYR A 7 6.48 5.81 -13.32
CA TYR A 7 7.87 6.18 -13.58
C TYR A 7 8.44 5.69 -14.93
N VAL A 8 7.95 4.59 -15.50
CA VAL A 8 8.46 4.00 -16.75
C VAL A 8 7.57 4.34 -17.96
N THR A 9 6.28 4.04 -17.87
CA THR A 9 5.32 4.28 -18.95
C THR A 9 3.89 4.40 -18.44
N TRP A 10 3.13 5.32 -19.02
CA TRP A 10 1.68 5.44 -18.80
C TRP A 10 0.88 4.53 -19.74
N GLY A 11 1.56 3.77 -20.61
CA GLY A 11 0.95 2.95 -21.63
C GLY A 11 -0.04 3.75 -22.48
N ASN A 12 -1.31 3.34 -22.49
CA ASN A 12 -2.37 4.00 -23.25
C ASN A 12 -3.22 4.97 -22.41
N VAL A 13 -2.77 5.35 -21.21
CA VAL A 13 -3.48 6.34 -20.38
C VAL A 13 -3.36 7.73 -21.00
N PRO A 14 -4.48 8.47 -21.19
CA PRO A 14 -4.42 9.85 -21.64
C PRO A 14 -3.62 10.74 -20.69
N GLY A 15 -2.82 11.66 -21.23
CA GLY A 15 -1.98 12.58 -20.45
C GLY A 15 -2.68 13.27 -19.26
N PRO A 16 -3.91 13.80 -19.42
CA PRO A 16 -4.62 14.41 -18.30
C PRO A 16 -4.86 13.45 -17.11
N LEU A 17 -5.14 12.18 -17.38
CA LEU A 17 -5.36 11.19 -16.32
C LEU A 17 -4.04 10.79 -15.64
N ALA A 18 -2.95 10.68 -16.40
CA ALA A 18 -1.62 10.45 -15.86
C ALA A 18 -1.17 11.58 -14.91
N ASN A 19 -1.51 12.83 -15.24
CA ASN A 19 -1.25 13.99 -14.39
C ASN A 19 -2.03 13.90 -13.08
N VAL A 20 -3.35 13.66 -13.16
CA VAL A 20 -4.20 13.51 -11.95
C VAL A 20 -3.66 12.41 -11.03
N MET A 21 -3.25 11.26 -11.58
CA MET A 21 -2.64 10.19 -10.77
C MET A 21 -1.35 10.62 -10.09
N SER A 22 -0.50 11.35 -10.80
CA SER A 22 0.78 11.84 -10.27
C SER A 22 0.57 12.89 -9.19
N ASP A 23 -0.30 13.87 -9.44
CA ASP A 23 -0.60 14.99 -8.54
C ASP A 23 -1.26 14.53 -7.24
N ASN A 24 -1.97 13.40 -7.26
CA ASN A 24 -2.58 12.77 -6.08
C ASN A 24 -1.66 11.74 -5.39
N GLY A 25 -0.38 11.71 -5.74
CA GLY A 25 0.60 10.86 -5.06
C GLY A 25 0.37 9.36 -5.25
N CYS A 26 -0.29 8.94 -6.34
CA CYS A 26 -0.50 7.51 -6.62
C CYS A 26 0.78 6.82 -7.07
N ASN A 27 1.74 7.55 -7.64
CA ASN A 27 3.01 6.98 -8.12
C ASN A 27 3.80 6.27 -7.00
N PRO A 28 4.10 6.89 -5.85
CA PRO A 28 4.84 6.20 -4.78
C PRO A 28 4.07 5.02 -4.18
N LYS A 29 2.73 5.00 -4.25
CA LYS A 29 1.91 3.85 -3.81
C LYS A 29 2.16 2.59 -4.66
N ILE A 30 2.75 2.71 -5.84
CA ILE A 30 3.15 1.52 -6.60
C ILE A 30 4.19 0.69 -5.85
N CYS A 31 5.12 1.33 -5.12
CA CYS A 31 6.16 0.64 -4.38
C CYS A 31 5.56 -0.27 -3.31
N THR A 32 4.56 0.23 -2.57
CA THR A 32 3.87 -0.53 -1.53
C THR A 32 3.03 -1.66 -2.12
N TYR A 33 2.36 -1.42 -3.25
CA TYR A 33 1.66 -2.47 -4.00
C TYR A 33 2.61 -3.59 -4.48
N LEU A 34 3.78 -3.25 -5.02
CA LEU A 34 4.74 -4.24 -5.51
C LEU A 34 5.23 -5.14 -4.38
N VAL A 35 5.51 -4.58 -3.19
CA VAL A 35 5.85 -5.40 -2.02
C VAL A 35 4.67 -6.26 -1.57
N ALA A 36 3.46 -5.71 -1.55
CA ALA A 36 2.27 -6.47 -1.15
C ALA A 36 2.00 -7.66 -2.09
N LYS A 37 2.23 -7.48 -3.40
CA LYS A 37 1.97 -8.50 -4.42
C LYS A 37 3.09 -9.52 -4.58
N PHE A 38 4.35 -9.08 -4.56
CA PHE A 38 5.50 -9.92 -4.88
C PHE A 38 6.32 -10.32 -3.65
N GLY A 39 5.89 -9.89 -2.46
CA GLY A 39 6.60 -10.14 -1.20
C GLY A 39 7.66 -9.08 -0.92
N PRO A 40 8.54 -9.29 0.08
CA PRO A 40 9.63 -8.36 0.33
C PRO A 40 10.53 -8.25 -0.90
N VAL A 41 10.67 -7.04 -1.42
CA VAL A 41 11.54 -6.69 -2.54
C VAL A 41 12.46 -5.57 -2.08
N THR A 42 13.72 -5.64 -2.47
CA THR A 42 14.66 -4.53 -2.41
C THR A 42 15.42 -4.43 -3.73
N SER A 43 16.06 -3.30 -4.02
CA SER A 43 16.96 -3.22 -5.19
C SER A 43 18.16 -4.17 -5.10
N SER A 44 18.51 -4.61 -3.88
CA SER A 44 19.53 -5.62 -3.62
C SER A 44 19.00 -7.06 -3.68
N ASN A 45 17.68 -7.26 -3.70
CA ASN A 45 17.02 -8.56 -3.74
C ASN A 45 15.64 -8.43 -4.37
N TRP A 46 15.55 -8.73 -5.67
CA TRP A 46 14.32 -8.57 -6.45
C TRP A 46 13.19 -9.51 -6.05
N GLY A 47 13.44 -10.54 -5.23
CA GLY A 47 12.42 -11.48 -4.79
C GLY A 47 11.65 -12.08 -5.97
N LYS A 48 10.31 -11.99 -5.94
CA LYS A 48 9.43 -12.41 -7.05
C LYS A 48 9.05 -11.26 -7.99
N LEU A 49 9.70 -10.10 -7.90
CA LEU A 49 9.40 -8.96 -8.75
C LEU A 49 9.81 -9.28 -10.20
N PRO A 50 8.88 -9.22 -11.16
CA PRO A 50 9.21 -9.41 -12.57
C PRO A 50 10.24 -8.37 -13.05
N ALA A 51 11.13 -8.77 -13.95
CA ALA A 51 12.22 -7.92 -14.44
C ALA A 51 11.74 -6.58 -15.02
N ASP A 52 10.57 -6.59 -15.68
CA ASP A 52 9.97 -5.40 -16.28
C ASP A 52 9.42 -4.39 -15.23
N TRP A 53 9.25 -4.81 -13.97
CA TRP A 53 8.87 -3.93 -12.86
C TRP A 53 10.07 -3.44 -12.03
N GLN A 54 11.26 -4.00 -12.21
CA GLN A 54 12.47 -3.55 -11.51
C GLN A 54 12.83 -2.10 -11.86
N GLN A 55 12.56 -1.66 -13.10
CA GLN A 55 12.82 -0.29 -13.51
C GLN A 55 11.88 0.71 -12.80
N THR A 56 10.60 0.37 -12.65
CA THR A 56 9.66 1.13 -11.81
C THR A 56 10.15 1.21 -10.37
N TRP A 57 10.70 0.11 -9.84
CA TRP A 57 11.27 0.08 -8.49
C TRP A 57 12.42 1.08 -8.31
N ILE A 58 13.38 1.07 -9.23
CA ILE A 58 14.56 1.92 -9.20
C ILE A 58 14.16 3.39 -9.36
N GLN A 59 13.39 3.71 -10.40
CA GLN A 59 13.03 5.09 -10.71
C GLN A 59 12.08 5.70 -9.68
N GLY A 60 11.21 4.88 -9.08
CA GLY A 60 10.34 5.28 -7.97
C GLY A 60 11.08 5.41 -6.63
N SER A 61 12.39 5.13 -6.56
CA SER A 61 13.16 5.09 -5.31
C SER A 61 12.49 4.20 -4.25
N CYS A 62 11.95 3.05 -4.67
CA CYS A 62 11.02 2.29 -3.85
C CYS A 62 11.61 1.77 -2.54
N ASP A 63 12.92 1.46 -2.48
CA ASP A 63 13.58 1.08 -1.22
C ASP A 63 13.41 2.15 -0.14
N SER A 64 13.55 3.43 -0.50
CA SER A 64 13.36 4.55 0.41
C SER A 64 11.89 4.71 0.77
N VAL A 65 10.99 4.63 -0.21
CA VAL A 65 9.52 4.78 0.00
C VAL A 65 9.00 3.73 0.98
N VAL A 66 9.30 2.45 0.75
CA VAL A 66 8.80 1.36 1.59
C VAL A 66 9.44 1.35 2.99
N LYS A 67 10.67 1.85 3.12
CA LYS A 67 11.35 1.95 4.41
C LYS A 67 10.85 3.11 5.28
N THR A 68 10.50 4.24 4.67
CA THR A 68 10.27 5.50 5.41
C THR A 68 8.81 5.79 5.71
N GLN A 69 7.85 5.28 4.93
CA GLN A 69 6.47 5.73 5.04
C GLN A 69 5.62 4.80 5.89
N CYS A 70 5.55 3.52 5.51
CA CYS A 70 4.82 2.50 6.25
C CYS A 70 5.40 1.12 5.92
N PRO A 71 5.90 0.36 6.90
CA PRO A 71 6.35 -1.00 6.65
C PRO A 71 5.24 -1.82 6.02
N ALA A 72 5.53 -2.41 4.86
CA ALA A 72 4.62 -3.25 4.13
C ALA A 72 4.30 -4.53 4.92
N VAL A 73 3.06 -4.98 4.81
CA VAL A 73 2.60 -6.24 5.40
C VAL A 73 1.93 -7.03 4.29
N VAL A 74 2.32 -8.30 4.14
CA VAL A 74 1.77 -9.18 3.10
C VAL A 74 0.25 -9.22 3.20
N GLY A 75 -0.45 -9.04 2.07
CA GLY A 75 -1.91 -9.00 2.02
C GLY A 75 -2.53 -7.62 2.31
N TYR A 76 -1.73 -6.61 2.66
CA TYR A 76 -2.24 -5.28 2.98
C TYR A 76 -1.61 -4.19 2.13
N LEU A 77 -2.42 -3.21 1.75
CA LEU A 77 -1.97 -1.98 1.12
C LEU A 77 -1.83 -0.89 2.19
N PRO A 78 -0.60 -0.45 2.53
CA PRO A 78 -0.41 0.64 3.47
C PRO A 78 -0.66 2.01 2.82
N THR A 79 -1.31 2.89 3.57
CA THR A 79 -1.49 4.31 3.26
C THR A 79 -0.91 5.12 4.42
N PRO A 80 0.17 5.88 4.20
CA PRO A 80 0.80 6.69 5.24
C PRO A 80 -0.03 7.93 5.57
N ASN A 81 0.07 8.36 6.82
CA ASN A 81 -0.55 9.56 7.37
C ASN A 81 -2.08 9.61 7.27
N GLU A 82 -2.73 8.44 7.28
CA GLU A 82 -4.18 8.30 7.14
C GLU A 82 -4.70 7.31 8.19
N ASP A 83 -6.00 7.42 8.51
CA ASP A 83 -6.74 6.47 9.35
C ASP A 83 -8.21 6.37 8.91
N HIS A 84 -8.91 5.40 9.50
CA HIS A 84 -10.36 5.32 9.49
C HIS A 84 -10.90 5.52 10.92
N ASN A 85 -11.88 6.40 11.10
CA ASN A 85 -12.54 6.65 12.39
C ASN A 85 -14.02 6.25 12.36
N GLY A 86 -14.53 5.75 13.49
CA GLY A 86 -15.96 5.52 13.70
C GLY A 86 -16.43 4.08 13.49
N ASP A 87 -15.52 3.13 13.26
CA ASP A 87 -15.87 1.73 12.93
C ASP A 87 -14.94 0.69 13.58
N ASP A 88 -14.37 1.03 14.73
CA ASP A 88 -13.47 0.16 15.48
C ASP A 88 -14.14 -1.17 15.86
N ILE A 89 -13.51 -2.28 15.47
CA ILE A 89 -13.93 -3.63 15.86
C ILE A 89 -13.33 -3.99 17.23
N ALA A 90 -12.00 -3.93 17.31
CA ALA A 90 -11.21 -4.20 18.52
C ALA A 90 -9.76 -3.75 18.30
N ASN A 91 -9.01 -3.62 19.40
CA ASN A 91 -7.57 -3.38 19.36
C ASN A 91 -6.79 -4.70 19.47
N GLY A 92 -6.02 -5.05 18.43
CA GLY A 92 -5.14 -6.24 18.39
C GLY A 92 -3.69 -5.98 18.78
N GLY A 93 -3.37 -4.75 19.19
CA GLY A 93 -2.02 -4.32 19.58
C GLY A 93 -0.97 -4.61 18.51
N SER A 94 0.17 -5.15 18.93
CA SER A 94 1.27 -5.55 18.03
C SER A 94 0.92 -6.70 17.08
N THR A 95 -0.16 -7.44 17.34
CA THR A 95 -0.61 -8.59 16.55
C THR A 95 -1.79 -8.29 15.63
N VAL A 96 -2.19 -7.02 15.53
CA VAL A 96 -3.39 -6.55 14.81
C VAL A 96 -3.52 -7.09 13.38
N TRP A 97 -2.39 -7.27 12.68
CA TRP A 97 -2.38 -7.78 11.31
C TRP A 97 -2.90 -9.23 11.24
N ALA A 98 -2.49 -10.08 12.17
CA ALA A 98 -2.90 -11.49 12.22
C ALA A 98 -4.37 -11.60 12.62
N THR A 99 -4.79 -10.81 13.61
CA THR A 99 -6.19 -10.76 14.06
C THR A 99 -7.11 -10.24 12.96
N CYS A 100 -6.71 -9.19 12.24
CA CYS A 100 -7.47 -8.66 11.09
C CYS A 100 -7.51 -9.64 9.92
N THR A 101 -6.42 -10.40 9.69
CA THR A 101 -6.40 -11.42 8.62
C THR A 101 -7.43 -12.51 8.90
N GLY A 102 -7.49 -13.01 10.13
CA GLY A 102 -8.46 -14.04 10.55
C GLY A 102 -9.90 -13.55 10.68
N ASN A 103 -10.14 -12.24 10.79
CA ASN A 103 -11.47 -11.68 10.95
C ASN A 103 -12.09 -11.31 9.59
N LYS A 104 -13.18 -11.98 9.21
CA LYS A 104 -13.93 -11.73 7.96
C LYS A 104 -14.58 -10.34 7.91
N GLY A 105 -14.86 -9.73 9.05
CA GLY A 105 -15.39 -8.38 9.15
C GLY A 105 -14.31 -7.29 9.14
N CYS A 106 -13.02 -7.66 9.22
CA CYS A 106 -11.93 -6.68 9.22
C CYS A 106 -11.47 -6.37 7.79
N TRP A 107 -11.62 -5.10 7.40
CA TRP A 107 -11.20 -4.60 6.08
C TRP A 107 -9.97 -3.70 6.15
N GLY A 108 -9.50 -3.38 7.35
CA GLY A 108 -8.23 -2.69 7.54
C GLY A 108 -7.86 -2.53 9.01
N TYR A 109 -6.66 -2.04 9.24
CA TYR A 109 -6.20 -1.69 10.57
C TYR A 109 -5.18 -0.56 10.53
N ASN A 110 -5.01 0.16 11.64
CA ASN A 110 -4.00 1.21 11.76
C ASN A 110 -2.78 0.75 12.57
N SER A 111 -1.68 1.50 12.49
CA SER A 111 -0.44 1.23 13.24
C SER A 111 -0.57 1.32 14.75
N ASN A 112 -1.69 1.84 15.27
CA ASN A 112 -2.00 1.89 16.70
C ASN A 112 -2.73 0.62 17.19
N GLY A 113 -2.95 -0.36 16.31
CA GLY A 113 -3.51 -1.66 16.65
C GLY A 113 -5.03 -1.77 16.48
N TRP A 114 -5.71 -0.73 16.00
CA TRP A 114 -7.17 -0.74 15.84
C TRP A 114 -7.59 -1.36 14.52
N MET A 115 -8.43 -2.40 14.58
CA MET A 115 -9.08 -3.04 13.44
C MET A 115 -10.38 -2.33 13.06
N LYS A 116 -10.67 -2.26 11.77
CA LYS A 116 -11.77 -1.49 11.19
C LYS A 116 -12.65 -2.35 10.29
N THR A 117 -13.95 -2.07 10.27
CA THR A 117 -14.92 -2.73 9.38
C THR A 117 -14.88 -2.22 7.93
N SER A 118 -14.15 -1.15 7.66
CA SER A 118 -13.95 -0.57 6.33
C SER A 118 -12.47 -0.39 6.02
N GLY A 119 -12.13 -0.57 4.73
CA GLY A 119 -10.80 -0.33 4.19
C GLY A 119 -10.61 1.08 3.62
N VAL A 120 -11.65 1.92 3.70
CA VAL A 120 -11.67 3.28 3.12
C VAL A 120 -11.19 4.28 4.19
N VAL A 121 -10.11 5.03 3.95
CA VAL A 121 -9.66 6.05 4.91
C VAL A 121 -10.66 7.20 5.02
N THR A 122 -10.82 7.77 6.22
CA THR A 122 -11.78 8.87 6.48
C THR A 122 -11.12 10.15 6.95
N ASN A 123 -9.87 10.08 7.41
CA ASN A 123 -9.18 11.24 7.97
C ASN A 123 -7.66 11.12 7.84
N ALA A 124 -7.03 12.28 7.61
CA ALA A 124 -5.60 12.44 7.78
C ALA A 124 -5.22 12.19 9.25
N ALA A 125 -4.14 11.44 9.46
CA ALA A 125 -3.60 11.08 10.76
C ALA A 125 -2.08 11.00 10.69
N SER A 126 -1.40 12.13 10.95
CA SER A 126 0.05 12.24 10.84
C SER A 126 0.79 11.16 11.65
N GLY A 127 1.71 10.45 11.01
CA GLY A 127 2.49 9.36 11.62
C GLY A 127 1.75 8.03 11.75
N VAL A 128 0.47 7.95 11.37
CA VAL A 128 -0.31 6.71 11.37
C VAL A 128 -0.23 6.02 10.02
N CYS A 129 -0.11 4.69 10.05
CA CYS A 129 -0.19 3.85 8.85
C CYS A 129 -1.49 3.08 8.84
N PHE A 130 -2.43 3.50 8.00
CA PHE A 130 -3.61 2.70 7.69
C PHE A 130 -3.23 1.57 6.73
N ARG A 131 -3.74 0.36 6.97
CA ARG A 131 -3.47 -0.81 6.14
C ARG A 131 -4.79 -1.42 5.71
N THR A 132 -5.12 -1.21 4.45
CA THR A 132 -6.33 -1.78 3.82
C THR A 132 -6.06 -3.23 3.46
N LYS A 133 -6.96 -4.13 3.86
CA LYS A 133 -6.90 -5.55 3.49
C LYS A 133 -7.18 -5.70 2.00
N LEU A 134 -6.31 -6.40 1.28
CA LEU A 134 -6.54 -6.72 -0.12
C LEU A 134 -7.60 -7.83 -0.22
N SER A 135 -8.45 -7.81 -1.24
CA SER A 135 -9.57 -8.76 -1.37
C SER A 135 -9.16 -10.24 -1.55
N SER A 136 -7.86 -10.53 -1.68
CA SER A 136 -7.30 -11.86 -1.87
C SER A 136 -6.72 -12.49 -0.61
N VAL A 137 -6.88 -11.88 0.57
CA VAL A 137 -6.45 -12.41 1.88
C VAL A 137 -7.62 -12.73 2.79
#